data_AF-A0A7K0XMK7-F1
#
_entry.id   AF-A0A7K0XMK7-F1
#
_cell.length_a   1.000
_cell.length_b   1.000
_cell.length_c   1.000
_cell.angle_alpha   90.00
_cell.angle_beta   90.00
_cell.angle_gamma   90.00
#
_symmetry.space_group_name_H-M   'P 1'
#
loop_
_entity.id
_entity.type
_entity.pdbx_description
1 polymer ?
#
loop_
_entity_poly.entity_id
_entity_poly.type
_entity_poly.pdbx_seq_one_letter_code
_entity_poly.pdbx_strand_id
1 'polypeptide(L)' 'KSQLADLGVTFEEINIEEVPGTAEIVEKVNGGNRTVPTLVFSDGSAMTNPSAKAVVEKLATL' A
#
# COMPACT_ATOMS: atom_id res chain seq x y z
N LYS A 1 9.53 -5.69 -2.23
CA LYS A 1 8.76 -6.90 -1.83
C LYS A 1 9.51 -7.73 -0.79
N SER A 2 10.79 -8.10 -0.98
CA SER A 2 11.54 -8.91 0.01
C SER A 2 11.56 -8.28 1.41
N GLN A 3 11.84 -6.98 1.50
CA GLN A 3 12.01 -6.29 2.79
C GLN A 3 10.77 -6.31 3.71
N LEU A 4 9.54 -6.32 3.17
CA LEU A 4 8.33 -6.40 3.99
C LEU A 4 8.07 -7.83 4.47
N ALA A 5 8.27 -8.81 3.58
CA ALA A 5 8.16 -10.22 3.94
C ALA A 5 9.22 -10.62 4.98
N ASP A 6 10.45 -10.13 4.85
CA ASP A 6 11.54 -10.36 5.81
C ASP A 6 11.22 -9.82 7.22
N LEU A 7 10.35 -8.80 7.30
CA LEU A 7 9.88 -8.19 8.55
C LEU A 7 8.58 -8.82 9.07
N GLY A 8 8.11 -9.92 8.45
CA GLY A 8 6.87 -10.60 8.84
C GLY A 8 5.60 -9.84 8.49
N VAL A 9 5.69 -8.81 7.66
CA VAL A 9 4.52 -8.05 7.20
C VAL A 9 3.82 -8.84 6.11
N THR A 10 2.56 -9.18 6.36
CA THR A 10 1.67 -9.79 5.38
C THR A 10 0.88 -8.72 4.65
N PHE A 11 0.71 -8.88 3.35
CA PHE A 11 -0.09 -7.99 2.52
C PHE A 11 -0.66 -8.78 1.34
N GLU A 12 -1.81 -8.33 0.84
CA GLU A 12 -2.35 -8.80 -0.44
C GLU A 12 -1.72 -7.96 -1.56
N GLU A 13 -1.17 -8.64 -2.56
CA GLU A 13 -0.66 -7.95 -3.74
C GLU A 13 -1.76 -7.83 -4.78
N ILE A 14 -2.09 -6.59 -5.14
CA ILE A 14 -3.12 -6.27 -6.12
C ILE A 14 -2.48 -5.54 -7.29
N ASN A 15 -2.57 -6.13 -8.49
CA ASN A 15 -2.23 -5.43 -9.72
C ASN A 15 -3.40 -4.54 -10.15
N ILE A 16 -3.16 -3.23 -10.14
CA ILE A 16 -4.21 -2.25 -10.38
C ILE A 16 -4.71 -2.18 -11.82
N GLU A 17 -3.96 -2.77 -12.75
CA GLU A 17 -4.34 -2.84 -14.16
C GLU A 17 -5.23 -4.06 -14.45
N GLU A 18 -5.19 -5.07 -13.59
CA GLU A 18 -5.89 -6.33 -13.78
C GLU A 18 -7.16 -6.44 -12.92
N VAL A 19 -7.17 -5.80 -11.74
CA VAL A 19 -8.30 -5.86 -10.82
C VAL A 19 -9.18 -4.62 -11.00
N PRO A 20 -10.41 -4.76 -11.54
CA PRO A 20 -11.29 -3.62 -11.77
C PRO A 20 -11.57 -2.82 -10.49
N GLY A 21 -11.60 -1.49 -10.60
CA GLY A 21 -11.92 -0.59 -9.48
C GLY A 21 -10.73 -0.23 -8.58
N THR A 22 -9.57 -0.88 -8.74
CA THR A 22 -8.42 -0.67 -7.84
C THR A 22 -7.53 0.49 -8.29
N ALA A 23 -7.47 0.79 -9.58
CA ALA A 23 -6.82 1.98 -10.10
C ALA A 23 -7.46 3.26 -9.53
N GLU A 24 -8.79 3.30 -9.43
CA GLU A 24 -9.56 4.41 -8.86
C GLU A 24 -9.27 4.60 -7.37
N ILE A 25 -9.04 3.51 -6.62
CA ILE A 25 -8.61 3.56 -5.22
C ILE A 25 -7.23 4.21 -5.14
N VAL A 26 -6.27 3.78 -5.98
CA VAL A 26 -4.93 4.35 -6.01
C VAL A 26 -4.96 5.82 -6.39
N GLU A 27 -5.72 6.21 -7.41
CA GLU A 27 -5.89 7.61 -7.79
C GLU A 27 -6.46 8.44 -6.63
N LYS A 28 -7.50 7.94 -5.94
CA LYS A 28 -8.14 8.66 -4.84
C LYS A 28 -7.17 8.97 -3.71
N VAL A 29 -6.30 8.02 -3.35
CA VAL A 29 -5.33 8.22 -2.26
C VAL A 29 -4.09 9.01 -2.70
N ASN A 30 -3.87 9.15 -4.01
CA ASN A 30 -2.71 9.82 -4.60
C ASN A 30 -3.04 11.13 -5.33
N GLY A 31 -4.19 11.73 -5.07
CA GLY A 31 -4.59 13.00 -5.68
C GLY A 31 -4.74 12.92 -7.21
N GLY A 32 -5.27 11.81 -7.72
CA GLY A 32 -5.49 11.57 -9.15
C GLY A 32 -4.38 10.80 -9.85
N ASN A 33 -3.28 10.47 -9.17
CA ASN A 33 -2.15 9.75 -9.77
C ASN A 33 -2.24 8.23 -9.54
N ARG A 34 -1.83 7.42 -10.52
CA ARG A 34 -1.72 5.95 -10.38
C ARG A 34 -0.33 5.52 -9.89
N THR A 35 0.16 6.16 -8.84
CA THR A 35 1.52 5.90 -8.35
C THR A 35 1.59 4.57 -7.59
N VAL A 36 2.55 3.73 -7.95
CA VAL A 36 2.83 2.45 -7.29
C VAL A 36 4.31 2.35 -6.91
N PRO A 37 4.67 1.63 -5.82
CA PRO A 37 3.79 0.91 -4.89
C PRO A 37 2.99 1.83 -3.95
N THR A 38 1.69 1.55 -3.80
CA THR A 38 0.81 2.17 -2.79
C THR A 38 0.29 1.08 -1.86
N LEU A 39 0.37 1.31 -0.54
CA LEU A 39 -0.22 0.44 0.47
C LEU A 39 -1.46 1.10 1.05
N VAL A 40 -2.54 0.34 1.14
CA VAL A 40 -3.77 0.72 1.86
C VAL A 40 -3.85 -0.14 3.12
N PHE A 41 -4.00 0.49 4.26
CA PHE A 41 -4.04 -0.15 5.58
C PHE A 41 -5.49 -0.45 5.98
N SER A 42 -5.67 -1.32 6.99
CA SER A 42 -6.98 -1.75 7.48
C SER A 42 -7.82 -0.62 8.09
N ASP A 43 -7.19 0.45 8.58
CA ASP A 43 -7.85 1.67 9.05
C ASP A 43 -8.31 2.59 7.91
N GLY A 44 -8.08 2.21 6.65
CA GLY A 44 -8.39 3.01 5.46
C GLY A 44 -7.37 4.09 5.14
N SER A 45 -6.29 4.25 5.92
CA SER A 45 -5.18 5.11 5.56
C SER A 45 -4.35 4.50 4.43
N ALA A 46 -3.55 5.32 3.75
CA ALA A 46 -2.68 4.86 2.67
C ALA A 46 -1.29 5.50 2.72
N MET A 47 -0.30 4.80 2.18
CA MET A 47 1.06 5.31 1.99
C MET A 47 1.55 5.00 0.58
N THR A 48 2.16 6.01 -0.03
CA THR A 48 2.66 5.95 -1.42
C THR A 48 4.17 5.91 -1.40
N ASN A 49 4.75 4.92 -2.07
CA ASN A 49 6.18 4.62 -2.08
C ASN A 49 6.83 4.57 -0.68
N PRO A 50 6.22 3.90 0.33
CA PRO A 50 6.79 3.89 1.67
C PRO A 50 8.06 3.04 1.74
N SER A 51 8.94 3.39 2.69
CA SER A 51 10.03 2.49 3.10
C SER A 51 9.48 1.36 3.98
N ALA A 52 10.15 0.20 3.99
CA ALA A 52 9.74 -0.93 4.84
C ALA A 52 9.65 -0.55 6.34
N LYS A 53 10.57 0.30 6.82
CA LYS A 53 10.55 0.83 8.19
C LYS A 53 9.28 1.63 8.47
N ALA A 54 8.91 2.54 7.56
CA ALA A 54 7.72 3.38 7.73
C ALA A 54 6.43 2.54 7.77
N VAL A 55 6.37 1.44 7.00
CA VAL A 55 5.26 0.49 7.04
C VAL A 55 5.16 -0.18 8.40
N VAL A 56 6.26 -0.70 8.95
CA VAL A 56 6.26 -1.34 10.28
C VAL A 56 5.87 -0.36 11.38
N GLU A 57 6.39 0.87 11.33
CA GLU A 57 6.01 1.92 12.29
C GLU A 57 4.52 2.24 12.22
N LYS A 58 3.95 2.35 11.01
CA LYS A 58 2.51 2.54 10.83
C LYS A 58 1.71 1.36 11.39
N LEU A 59 2.11 0.12 11.09
CA LEU A 59 1.45 -1.09 11.59
C LEU A 59 1.44 -1.17 13.12
N ALA A 60 2.48 -0.67 13.79
CA ALA A 60 2.53 -0.63 15.26
C ALA A 60 1.56 0.38 15.90
N THR A 61 0.93 1.25 15.09
CA THR A 61 -0.02 2.28 15.55
C THR A 61 -1.47 1.99 15.15
N LEU A 62 -1.71 0.90 14.42
CA LEU A 62 -3.05 0.41 14.04
C LEU A 62 -3.65 -0.43 15.18
#